data_AF-A0A518D664-F1
#
_entry.id   AF-A0A518D664-F1
#
_cell.length_a   1.000
_cell.length_b   1.000
_cell.length_c   1.000
_cell.angle_alpha   90.00
_cell.angle_beta   90.00
_cell.angle_gamma   90.00
#
_symmetry.space_group_name_H-M   'P 1'
#
loop_
_entity.id
_entity.type
_entity.pdbx_description
1 polymer ?
#
loop_
_entity_poly.entity_id
_entity_poly.type
_entity_poly.pdbx_seq_one_letter_code
_entity_poly.pdbx_strand_id
1 'polypeptide(L)'
;MVRCACGAQIQAPKLSQLRELPIAEAAAPAGPPSAWGFAQGALSAGILAAVALVALAGYLYWTEPPKPEPFSAEVFSKNAAEQISQAPPAMLFNIWHGRYLPLAVNGLAPMENPGVERVEQQIAQARSYEMWLLAAAAVAAAVGAAAYFASRPAQRGRTGS
;
A
#
# COMPACT_ATOMS: atom_id res chain seq x y z
N MET A 1 20.74 -2.37 65.38
CA MET A 1 19.49 -1.66 65.01
C MET A 1 19.74 -0.92 63.71
N VAL A 2 18.79 -0.96 62.78
CA VAL A 2 18.92 -0.27 61.48
C VAL A 2 17.86 0.81 61.43
N ARG A 3 18.27 2.03 61.06
CA ARG A 3 17.34 3.16 60.88
C ARG A 3 16.83 3.15 59.44
N CYS A 4 15.51 3.14 59.30
CA CYS A 4 14.87 3.25 58.00
C CYS A 4 14.81 4.72 57.57
N ALA A 5 14.64 4.98 56.27
CA ALA A 5 14.56 6.34 55.73
C ALA A 5 13.39 7.17 56.31
N CYS A 6 12.34 6.50 56.81
CA CYS A 6 11.22 7.12 57.49
C CYS A 6 11.46 7.45 58.98
N GLY A 7 12.67 7.24 59.50
CA GLY A 7 13.02 7.50 60.91
C GLY A 7 12.63 6.38 61.89
N ALA A 8 11.90 5.37 61.43
CA ALA A 8 11.58 4.20 62.24
C ALA A 8 12.85 3.37 62.54
N GLN A 9 12.96 2.88 63.78
CA GLN A 9 14.02 1.97 64.20
C GLN A 9 13.51 0.54 64.10
N ILE A 10 14.15 -0.26 63.24
CA ILE A 10 13.83 -1.67 63.09
C ILE A 10 14.95 -2.49 63.73
N GLN A 11 14.54 -3.44 64.57
CA GLN A 11 15.44 -4.42 65.16
C GLN A 11 15.73 -5.48 64.09
N ALA A 12 16.94 -5.45 63.52
CA ALA A 12 17.35 -6.45 62.55
C ALA A 12 17.38 -7.83 63.24
N PRO A 13 16.68 -8.84 62.69
CA PRO A 13 16.68 -10.19 63.25
C PRO A 13 18.10 -10.78 63.22
N LYS A 14 18.36 -11.73 64.14
CA LYS A 14 19.67 -12.39 64.21
C LYS A 14 19.89 -13.25 62.97
N LEU A 15 21.15 -13.41 62.55
CA LEU A 15 21.52 -14.24 61.38
C LEU A 15 20.94 -15.66 61.41
N SER A 16 20.73 -16.23 62.61
CA SER A 16 20.09 -17.53 62.78
C SER A 16 18.62 -17.56 62.33
N GLN A 17 17.88 -16.46 62.49
CA GLN A 17 16.47 -16.33 62.12
C GLN A 17 16.27 -16.08 60.62
N LEU A 18 17.30 -15.63 59.91
CA LEU A 18 17.26 -15.46 58.45
C LEU A 18 17.25 -16.80 57.71
N ARG A 19 17.71 -17.88 58.34
CA ARG A 19 17.71 -19.24 57.75
C ARG A 19 16.34 -19.90 57.72
N GLU A 20 15.41 -19.45 58.55
CA GLU A 20 14.05 -20.01 58.66
C GLU A 20 13.04 -19.28 57.77
N LEU A 21 13.45 -18.22 57.08
CA LEU A 21 12.59 -17.58 56.10
C LEU A 21 12.33 -18.56 54.95
N PRO A 22 11.06 -18.77 54.56
CA PRO A 22 10.77 -19.54 53.37
C PRO A 22 11.56 -18.90 52.23
N ILE A 23 12.39 -19.72 51.58
CA ILE A 23 13.05 -19.33 50.34
C ILE A 23 11.90 -19.05 49.39
N ALA A 24 11.54 -17.78 49.23
CA ALA A 24 10.61 -17.38 48.20
C ALA A 24 11.23 -17.92 46.92
N GLU A 25 10.58 -18.92 46.32
CA GLU A 25 10.94 -19.44 45.02
C GLU A 25 11.17 -18.22 44.16
N ALA A 26 12.43 -18.03 43.75
CA ALA A 26 12.81 -16.87 42.98
C ALA A 26 11.95 -16.93 41.72
N ALA A 27 10.85 -16.16 41.73
CA ALA A 27 10.02 -15.98 40.57
C ALA A 27 11.00 -15.56 39.49
N ALA A 28 11.17 -16.43 38.47
CA ALA A 28 12.11 -16.21 37.38
C ALA A 28 12.01 -14.74 37.00
N PRO A 29 13.12 -14.00 36.90
CA PRO A 29 13.07 -12.57 36.67
C PRO A 29 12.21 -12.38 35.43
N ALA A 30 11.00 -11.86 35.64
CA ALA A 30 10.12 -11.48 34.57
C ALA A 30 10.91 -10.37 33.89
N GLY A 31 11.63 -10.73 32.81
CA GLY A 31 12.35 -9.77 31.99
C GLY A 31 11.38 -8.64 31.70
N PRO A 32 11.87 -7.39 31.62
CA PRO A 32 11.00 -6.24 31.41
C PRO A 32 10.02 -6.60 30.31
N PRO A 33 8.70 -6.60 30.58
CA PRO A 33 7.72 -7.13 29.65
C PRO A 33 7.98 -6.41 28.34
N SER A 34 8.38 -7.15 27.30
CA SER A 34 8.57 -6.53 25.99
C SER A 34 7.21 -5.93 25.65
N ALA A 35 7.10 -4.60 25.73
CA ALA A 35 5.84 -3.90 25.65
C ALA A 35 5.14 -4.08 24.29
N TRP A 36 5.84 -4.74 23.36
CA TRP A 36 5.35 -5.20 22.08
C TRP A 36 5.15 -6.71 22.07
N GLY A 37 3.89 -7.12 22.16
CA GLY A 37 3.49 -8.49 21.84
C GLY A 37 3.50 -8.71 20.32
N PHE A 38 3.71 -9.97 19.90
CA PHE A 38 3.66 -10.37 18.49
C PHE A 38 2.40 -9.86 17.76
N ALA A 39 1.26 -9.87 18.45
CA ALA A 39 -0.01 -9.33 17.96
C ALA A 39 0.03 -7.85 17.56
N GLN A 40 0.72 -7.02 18.36
CA GLN A 40 0.86 -5.59 18.10
C GLN A 40 1.84 -5.34 16.95
N GLY A 41 2.89 -6.17 16.85
CA GLY A 41 3.81 -6.17 15.70
C GLY A 41 3.10 -6.55 14.39
N ALA A 42 2.32 -7.62 14.40
CA ALA A 42 1.57 -8.08 13.21
C ALA A 42 0.52 -7.04 12.76
N LEU A 43 -0.21 -6.43 13.70
CA LEU A 43 -1.20 -5.41 13.39
C LEU A 43 -0.56 -4.14 12.84
N SER A 44 0.54 -3.67 13.45
CA SER A 44 1.26 -2.48 12.96
C SER A 44 1.88 -2.72 11.58
N ALA A 45 2.48 -3.88 11.33
CA ALA A 45 2.99 -4.25 10.02
C ALA A 45 1.89 -4.31 8.95
N GLY A 46 0.72 -4.89 9.28
CA GLY A 46 -0.43 -4.95 8.38
C GLY A 46 -0.99 -3.57 8.04
N ILE A 47 -1.11 -2.68 9.02
CA ILE A 47 -1.55 -1.29 8.80
C ILE A 47 -0.54 -0.54 7.94
N LEU A 48 0.76 -0.64 8.23
CA LEU A 48 1.80 0.02 7.44
C LEU A 48 1.80 -0.45 5.98
N ALA A 49 1.65 -1.76 5.76
CA ALA A 49 1.53 -2.32 4.42
C ALA A 49 0.27 -1.80 3.70
N ALA A 50 -0.88 -1.77 4.38
CA ALA A 50 -2.12 -1.25 3.81
C ALA A 50 -2.01 0.24 3.44
N VAL A 51 -1.43 1.06 4.32
CA VAL A 51 -1.20 2.49 4.07
C VAL A 51 -0.26 2.69 2.89
N ALA A 52 0.83 1.92 2.79
CA ALA A 52 1.76 2.00 1.67
C ALA A 52 1.10 1.65 0.34
N LEU A 53 0.27 0.61 0.31
CA LEU A 53 -0.47 0.21 -0.90
C LEU A 53 -1.51 1.25 -1.32
N VAL A 54 -2.23 1.84 -0.36
CA VAL A 54 -3.19 2.93 -0.65
C VAL A 54 -2.47 4.18 -1.15
N ALA A 55 -1.33 4.55 -0.56
CA ALA A 55 -0.53 5.67 -1.02
C ALA A 55 -0.01 5.46 -2.44
N LEU A 56 0.43 4.24 -2.77
CA LEU A 56 0.85 3.88 -4.12
C LEU A 56 -0.31 3.95 -5.13
N ALA A 57 -1.48 3.43 -4.77
CA ALA A 57 -2.68 3.53 -5.60
C ALA A 57 -3.07 5.00 -5.85
N GLY A 58 -3.07 5.84 -4.81
CA GLY A 58 -3.34 7.28 -4.94
C GLY A 58 -2.31 8.02 -5.79
N TYR A 59 -1.03 7.64 -5.71
CA TYR A 59 0.01 8.18 -6.57
C TYR A 59 -0.25 7.83 -8.05
N LEU A 60 -0.56 6.56 -8.33
CA LEU A 60 -0.87 6.12 -9.69
C LEU A 60 -2.10 6.85 -10.26
N TYR A 61 -3.15 7.01 -9.47
CA TYR A 61 -4.34 7.78 -9.82
C TYR A 61 -4.00 9.25 -10.14
N TRP A 62 -3.13 9.87 -9.34
CA TRP A 62 -2.69 11.25 -9.59
C TRP A 62 -1.86 11.40 -10.87
N THR A 63 -1.10 10.37 -11.24
CA THR A 63 -0.25 10.37 -12.44
C THR A 63 -0.95 9.82 -13.70
N GLU A 64 -2.23 9.45 -13.63
CA GLU A 64 -2.97 8.93 -14.79
C GLU A 64 -3.04 10.01 -15.88
N PRO A 65 -2.60 9.73 -17.13
CA PRO A 65 -2.67 10.70 -18.21
C PRO A 65 -4.15 11.02 -18.53
N PRO A 66 -4.45 12.27 -18.92
CA PRO A 66 -5.81 12.63 -19.30
C PRO A 66 -6.26 11.79 -20.49
N LYS A 67 -7.56 11.44 -20.51
CA LYS A 67 -8.15 10.71 -21.64
C LYS A 67 -7.97 11.53 -22.92
N PRO A 68 -7.66 10.88 -24.05
CA PRO A 68 -7.57 11.57 -25.33
C PRO A 68 -8.91 12.24 -25.64
N GLU A 69 -8.86 13.49 -26.12
CA GLU A 69 -10.06 14.20 -26.56
C GLU A 69 -10.73 13.42 -27.72
N PRO A 70 -12.07 13.48 -27.84
CA PRO A 70 -12.76 12.87 -28.95
C PRO A 70 -12.27 13.47 -30.26
N PHE A 71 -12.23 12.64 -31.31
CA PHE A 71 -11.77 13.08 -32.62
C PHE A 71 -12.62 14.26 -33.13
N SER A 72 -11.97 15.38 -33.40
CA SER A 72 -12.56 16.54 -34.06
C SER A 72 -11.97 16.68 -35.46
N ALA A 73 -12.81 16.55 -36.48
CA ALA A 73 -12.40 16.70 -37.87
C ALA A 73 -11.87 18.11 -38.18
N GLU A 74 -12.41 19.13 -37.50
CA GLU A 74 -12.00 20.52 -37.67
C GLU A 74 -10.59 20.76 -37.10
N VAL A 75 -10.33 20.29 -35.88
CA VAL A 75 -9.00 20.38 -35.26
C VAL A 75 -7.98 19.58 -36.05
N PHE A 76 -8.36 18.37 -36.48
CA PHE A 76 -7.49 17.50 -37.29
C PHE A 76 -7.12 18.15 -38.62
N SER A 77 -8.10 18.67 -39.37
CA SER A 77 -7.85 19.30 -40.68
C SER A 77 -6.96 20.55 -40.56
N LYS A 78 -7.17 21.37 -39.52
CA LYS A 78 -6.33 22.54 -39.24
C LYS A 78 -4.88 22.13 -38.94
N ASN A 79 -4.69 21.18 -38.03
CA ASN A 79 -3.36 20.69 -37.65
C ASN A 79 -2.65 20.00 -38.82
N ALA A 80 -3.40 19.25 -39.64
CA ALA A 80 -2.88 18.61 -40.84
C ALA A 80 -2.43 19.64 -41.87
N ALA A 81 -3.23 20.68 -42.13
CA ALA A 81 -2.87 21.76 -43.05
C ALA A 81 -1.60 22.48 -42.61
N GLU A 82 -1.47 22.77 -41.30
CA GLU A 82 -0.27 23.38 -40.74
C GLU A 82 0.96 22.48 -40.88
N GLN A 83 0.87 21.20 -40.53
CA GLN A 83 1.96 20.24 -40.71
C GLN A 83 2.36 20.10 -42.18
N ILE A 84 1.39 20.05 -43.09
CA ILE A 84 1.66 19.94 -44.53
C ILE A 84 2.41 21.17 -45.03
N SER A 85 2.07 22.37 -44.52
CA SER A 85 2.73 23.62 -44.93
C SER A 85 4.19 23.71 -44.48
N GLN A 86 4.56 23.03 -43.40
CA GLN A 86 5.89 23.08 -42.80
C GLN A 86 6.76 21.85 -43.12
N ALA A 87 6.16 20.76 -43.62
CA ALA A 87 6.87 19.50 -43.85
C ALA A 87 7.71 19.54 -45.14
N PRO A 88 8.94 18.97 -45.13
CA PRO A 88 9.73 18.79 -46.34
C PRO A 88 9.01 17.88 -47.36
N PRO A 89 9.16 18.12 -48.68
CA PRO A 89 8.49 17.31 -49.71
C PRO A 89 8.75 15.80 -49.60
N ALA A 90 9.97 15.41 -49.22
CA ALA A 90 10.32 13.99 -49.02
C ALA A 90 9.52 13.34 -47.88
N MET A 91 9.24 14.07 -46.80
CA MET A 91 8.44 13.57 -45.68
C MET A 91 6.97 13.41 -46.10
N LEU A 92 6.43 14.38 -46.84
CA LEU A 92 5.06 14.32 -47.38
C LEU A 92 4.88 13.13 -48.32
N PHE A 93 5.85 12.89 -49.20
CA PHE A 93 5.84 11.71 -50.08
C PHE A 93 5.82 10.41 -49.28
N ASN A 94 6.64 10.30 -48.22
CA ASN A 94 6.65 9.12 -47.36
C ASN A 94 5.32 8.92 -46.62
N ILE A 95 4.69 10.00 -46.14
CA ILE A 95 3.38 9.93 -45.49
C ILE A 95 2.31 9.47 -46.50
N TRP A 96 2.30 10.05 -47.70
CA TRP A 96 1.39 9.65 -48.77
C TRP A 96 1.57 8.16 -49.13
N HIS A 97 2.80 7.75 -49.39
CA HIS A 97 3.12 6.38 -49.78
C HIS A 97 2.85 5.37 -48.67
N GLY A 98 3.19 5.69 -47.42
CA GLY A 98 3.03 4.77 -46.29
C GLY A 98 1.60 4.67 -45.77
N ARG A 99 0.83 5.76 -45.82
CA ARG A 99 -0.50 5.83 -45.19
C ARG A 99 -1.65 5.87 -46.19
N TYR A 100 -1.55 6.66 -47.26
CA TYR A 100 -2.67 6.91 -48.16
C TYR A 100 -2.71 5.95 -49.35
N LEU A 101 -1.54 5.57 -49.90
CA LEU A 101 -1.48 4.63 -51.02
C LEU A 101 -2.10 3.26 -50.68
N PRO A 102 -1.87 2.65 -49.49
CA PRO A 102 -2.52 1.39 -49.13
C PRO A 102 -4.04 1.52 -48.99
N LEU A 103 -4.55 2.69 -48.55
CA LEU A 103 -5.99 2.95 -48.44
C LEU A 103 -6.65 3.06 -49.83
N ALA A 104 -5.93 3.59 -50.81
CA ALA A 104 -6.42 3.64 -52.19
C ALA A 104 -6.54 2.24 -52.81
N VAL A 105 -5.64 1.32 -52.45
CA VAL A 105 -5.62 -0.06 -52.97
C VAL A 105 -6.57 -0.98 -52.20
N ASN A 106 -6.58 -0.90 -50.87
CA ASN A 106 -7.31 -1.82 -50.00
C ASN A 106 -8.70 -1.30 -49.59
N GLY A 107 -9.05 -0.07 -49.98
CA GLY A 107 -10.28 0.61 -49.58
C GLY A 107 -10.17 1.34 -48.24
N LEU A 108 -11.22 2.10 -47.91
CA LEU A 108 -11.32 2.82 -46.64
C LEU A 108 -11.62 1.82 -45.52
N ALA A 109 -10.59 1.42 -44.78
CA ALA A 109 -10.78 0.77 -43.50
C ALA A 109 -11.34 1.79 -42.48
N PRO A 110 -12.16 1.37 -41.50
CA PRO A 110 -12.49 2.23 -40.37
C PRO A 110 -11.19 2.78 -39.78
N MET A 111 -11.15 4.10 -39.56
CA MET A 111 -9.94 4.77 -39.11
C MET A 111 -9.72 4.47 -37.63
N GLU A 112 -9.30 3.25 -37.32
CA GLU A 112 -8.73 2.90 -36.01
C GLU A 112 -7.46 3.73 -35.85
N ASN A 113 -7.46 4.59 -34.84
CA ASN A 113 -6.26 5.30 -34.47
C ASN A 113 -5.50 4.39 -33.49
N PRO A 114 -4.45 3.67 -33.92
CA PRO A 114 -3.72 2.76 -33.04
C PRO A 114 -3.07 3.49 -31.86
N GLY A 115 -2.92 4.81 -31.94
CA GLY A 115 -2.50 5.64 -30.81
C GLY A 115 -3.58 5.75 -29.72
N VAL A 116 -4.84 5.90 -30.11
CA VAL A 116 -5.96 6.00 -29.16
C VAL A 116 -6.16 4.67 -28.45
N GLU A 117 -6.18 3.57 -29.19
CA GLU A 117 -6.31 2.23 -28.60
C GLU A 117 -5.18 1.91 -27.62
N ARG A 118 -3.93 2.28 -27.95
CA ARG A 118 -2.80 2.10 -27.03
C ARG A 118 -2.97 2.91 -25.75
N VAL A 119 -3.43 4.16 -25.86
CA VAL A 119 -3.66 5.02 -24.69
C VAL A 119 -4.82 4.48 -23.86
N GLU A 120 -5.92 4.06 -24.49
CA GLU A 120 -7.05 3.44 -23.81
C GLU A 120 -6.66 2.13 -23.12
N GLN A 121 -5.86 1.29 -23.77
CA GLN A 121 -5.31 0.07 -23.17
C GLN A 121 -4.41 0.38 -21.97
N GLN A 122 -3.56 1.41 -22.04
CA GLN A 122 -2.73 1.83 -20.91
C GLN A 122 -3.56 2.34 -19.73
N ILE A 123 -4.60 3.14 -20.01
CA ILE A 123 -5.54 3.63 -19.00
C ILE A 123 -6.30 2.46 -18.35
N ALA A 124 -6.79 1.51 -19.15
CA ALA A 124 -7.49 0.33 -18.65
C ALA A 124 -6.58 -0.54 -17.76
N GLN A 125 -5.32 -0.73 -18.17
CA GLN A 125 -4.34 -1.45 -17.37
C GLN A 125 -4.06 -0.73 -16.04
N ALA A 126 -3.82 0.58 -16.05
CA ALA A 126 -3.58 1.36 -14.85
C ALA A 126 -4.72 1.23 -13.83
N ARG A 127 -5.97 1.35 -14.28
CA ARG A 127 -7.16 1.18 -13.43
C ARG A 127 -7.29 -0.23 -12.86
N SER A 128 -6.95 -1.24 -13.65
CA SER A 128 -6.94 -2.62 -13.16
C SER A 128 -5.91 -2.79 -12.04
N TYR A 129 -4.70 -2.24 -12.20
CA TYR A 129 -3.65 -2.29 -11.16
C TYR A 129 -4.07 -1.55 -9.89
N GLU A 130 -4.72 -0.38 -10.01
CA GLU A 130 -5.24 0.36 -8.87
C GLU A 130 -6.23 -0.49 -8.05
N MET A 131 -7.18 -1.14 -8.73
CA MET A 131 -8.16 -2.01 -8.08
C MET A 131 -7.49 -3.22 -7.41
N TRP A 132 -6.47 -3.83 -8.04
CA TRP A 132 -5.71 -4.93 -7.45
C TRP A 132 -4.91 -4.48 -6.21
N LEU A 133 -4.32 -3.28 -6.23
CA LEU A 133 -3.59 -2.71 -5.09
C LEU A 133 -4.54 -2.45 -3.91
N LEU A 134 -5.71 -1.88 -4.17
CA LEU A 134 -6.73 -1.65 -3.14
C LEU A 134 -7.25 -2.97 -2.55
N ALA A 135 -7.47 -3.99 -3.39
CA ALA A 135 -7.84 -5.32 -2.93
C ALA A 135 -6.74 -5.95 -2.04
N ALA A 136 -5.47 -5.84 -2.45
CA ALA A 136 -4.34 -6.32 -1.66
C ALA A 136 -4.22 -5.59 -0.31
N ALA A 137 -4.45 -4.28 -0.29
CA ALA A 137 -4.47 -3.48 0.94
C ALA A 137 -5.57 -3.94 1.90
N ALA A 138 -6.78 -4.20 1.38
CA ALA A 138 -7.89 -4.73 2.16
C ALA A 138 -7.59 -6.12 2.76
N VAL A 139 -6.97 -7.01 1.97
CA VAL A 139 -6.54 -8.33 2.43
C VAL A 139 -5.49 -8.21 3.54
N ALA A 140 -4.47 -7.38 3.36
CA ALA A 140 -3.43 -7.17 4.37
C ALA A 140 -4.00 -6.66 5.69
N ALA A 141 -4.94 -5.70 5.64
CA ALA A 141 -5.64 -5.19 6.81
C ALA A 141 -6.50 -6.27 7.50
N ALA A 142 -7.22 -7.08 6.71
CA ALA A 142 -8.06 -8.16 7.24
C ALA A 142 -7.23 -9.25 7.93
N VAL A 143 -6.10 -9.65 7.34
CA VAL A 143 -5.16 -10.63 7.93
C VAL A 143 -4.56 -10.09 9.23
N GLY A 144 -4.12 -8.82 9.24
CA GLY A 144 -3.61 -8.17 10.45
C GLY A 144 -4.66 -8.11 11.57
N ALA A 145 -5.90 -7.78 11.25
CA ALA A 145 -7.01 -7.77 12.19
C ALA A 145 -7.32 -9.18 12.72
N ALA A 146 -7.39 -10.19 11.86
CA ALA A 146 -7.65 -11.57 12.24
C ALA A 146 -6.56 -12.12 13.19
N ALA A 147 -5.28 -11.87 12.88
CA ALA A 147 -4.16 -12.24 13.74
C ALA A 147 -4.25 -11.56 15.12
N TYR A 148 -4.62 -10.28 15.15
CA TYR A 148 -4.83 -9.56 16.40
C TYR A 148 -5.98 -10.13 17.23
N PHE A 149 -7.14 -10.41 16.63
CA PHE A 149 -8.26 -11.01 17.34
C PHE A 149 -7.96 -12.44 17.83
N ALA A 150 -7.27 -13.26 17.04
CA ALA A 150 -6.86 -14.60 17.44
C ALA A 150 -5.87 -14.59 18.62
N SER A 151 -5.05 -13.55 18.73
CA SER A 151 -4.07 -13.39 19.80
C SER A 151 -4.64 -12.86 21.12
N ARG A 152 -5.89 -12.36 21.14
CA ARG A 152 -6.51 -11.91 22.38
C ARG A 152 -6.83 -13.14 23.23
N PRO A 153 -6.23 -13.30 24.43
CA PRO A 153 -6.60 -14.38 25.31
C PRO A 153 -8.08 -14.24 25.61
N ALA A 154 -8.86 -15.29 25.32
CA ALA A 154 -10.27 -15.30 25.66
C ALA A 154 -10.38 -15.02 27.17
N GLN A 155 -10.95 -13.86 27.53
CA GLN A 155 -11.38 -13.58 28.90
C GLN A 155 -12.57 -14.50 29.22
N ARG A 156 -12.33 -15.82 29.23
CA ARG A 156 -13.29 -16.81 29.68
C ARG A 156 -13.28 -16.77 31.21
N GLY A 157 -14.25 -16.02 31.74
CA GLY A 157 -14.88 -16.28 33.02
C GLY A 157 -13.96 -16.39 34.22
N ARG A 158 -13.52 -15.25 34.76
CA ARG A 158 -13.22 -15.12 36.20
C ARG A 158 -14.41 -14.48 36.91
N THR A 159 -15.58 -15.08 36.76
CA THR A 159 -16.73 -14.87 37.65
C THR A 159 -16.84 -16.12 38.51
N GLY A 160 -16.07 -16.15 39.60
CA GLY A 160 -16.11 -17.23 40.56
C GLY A 160 -15.98 -16.66 41.96
N SER A 161 -17.03 -16.97 42.74
CA SER A 161 -17.24 -16.82 44.19
C SER A 161 -17.64 -15.44 44.71
#